data_AF-A0A9D2P973-F1
#
_entry.id   AF-A0A9D2P973-F1
#
_cell.length_a   1.000
_cell.length_b   1.000
_cell.length_c   1.000
_cell.angle_alpha   90.00
_cell.angle_beta   90.00
_cell.angle_gamma   90.00
#
_symmetry.space_group_name_H-M   'P 1'
#
loop_
_entity.id
_entity.type
_entity.pdbx_description
1 polymer ?
#
loop_
_entity_poly.entity_id
_entity_poly.type
_entity_poly.pdbx_seq_one_letter_code
_entity_poly.pdbx_strand_id
1 'polypeptide(L)'
;MKILHPKQIRRLAALAASALLLAGCSGPSSMSSSSGSSSGSMGGTAGSAGSAGSASTEGWKAGLAVVSESEAGDAGGEVSTIAAAVLLDGEGRILHTVVDELETQVSAAEGSLTLPDDLRTKRQKGDGDYPLAAVSEIGKGWADQADALAKHLEGMTASEVAALKTDDEGRAADPDLLAGCTIRIDGYRDAIAKACREAKPIG
;
A
#
# COMPACT_ATOMS: atom_id res chain seq x y z
N MET A 1 18.27 16.75 17.51
CA MET A 1 17.96 16.21 16.18
C MET A 1 19.00 15.16 15.82
N LYS A 2 18.69 13.88 16.02
CA LYS A 2 19.60 12.76 15.65
C LYS A 2 19.09 12.17 14.34
N ILE A 3 19.93 12.26 13.33
CA ILE A 3 19.68 11.81 11.96
C ILE A 3 19.66 10.27 11.98
N LEU A 4 18.53 9.65 11.63
CA LEU A 4 18.47 8.19 11.41
C LEU A 4 19.32 7.85 10.18
N HIS A 5 20.19 6.84 10.32
CA HIS A 5 21.17 6.48 9.30
C HIS A 5 20.54 5.65 8.15
N PRO A 6 20.86 5.93 6.87
CA PRO A 6 20.24 5.35 5.68
C PRO A 6 20.52 3.86 5.42
N LYS A 7 21.26 3.17 6.29
CA LYS A 7 21.61 1.74 6.12
C LYS A 7 20.54 0.76 6.60
N GLN A 8 19.66 1.16 7.51
CA GLN A 8 18.55 0.30 7.99
C GLN A 8 17.35 0.31 7.04
N ILE A 9 17.11 1.43 6.35
CA ILE A 9 16.02 1.60 5.37
C ILE A 9 16.23 0.73 4.12
N ARG A 10 17.49 0.51 3.71
CA ARG A 10 17.84 -0.34 2.55
C ARG A 10 17.53 -1.83 2.73
N ARG A 11 17.34 -2.33 3.95
CA ARG A 11 17.02 -3.76 4.18
C ARG A 11 15.54 -4.08 4.09
N LEU A 12 14.66 -3.12 4.33
CA LEU A 12 13.21 -3.29 4.13
C LEU A 12 12.82 -3.26 2.65
N ALA A 13 13.52 -2.47 1.83
CA ALA A 13 13.30 -2.46 0.38
C ALA A 13 13.63 -3.79 -0.31
N ALA A 14 14.52 -4.61 0.26
CA ALA A 14 14.97 -5.87 -0.33
C ALA A 14 14.01 -7.05 -0.10
N LEU A 15 13.05 -6.96 0.84
CA LEU A 15 12.08 -8.04 1.10
C LEU A 15 10.78 -7.90 0.29
N ALA A 16 10.50 -6.74 -0.30
CA ALA A 16 9.27 -6.49 -1.06
C ALA A 16 9.33 -7.00 -2.53
N ALA A 17 10.53 -7.31 -3.05
CA ALA A 17 10.72 -7.69 -4.45
C ALA A 17 10.36 -9.16 -4.79
N SER A 18 10.08 -10.01 -3.79
CA SER A 18 9.88 -11.46 -4.02
C SER A 18 8.41 -11.93 -3.96
N ALA A 19 7.43 -11.02 -3.86
CA ALA A 19 6.02 -11.39 -3.69
C ALA A 19 5.16 -11.29 -4.98
N LEU A 20 5.75 -10.96 -6.14
CA LEU A 20 5.04 -11.03 -7.44
C LEU A 20 5.22 -12.39 -8.13
N LEU A 21 4.96 -13.49 -7.42
CA LEU A 21 4.78 -14.80 -8.05
C LEU A 21 3.35 -15.28 -7.81
N LEU A 22 2.61 -15.30 -8.91
CA LEU A 22 1.26 -15.83 -9.14
C LEU A 22 0.77 -16.82 -8.07
N ALA A 23 -0.33 -16.47 -7.40
CA ALA A 23 -1.22 -17.43 -6.76
C ALA A 23 -2.64 -17.21 -7.29
N GLY A 24 -2.96 -17.93 -8.38
CA GLY A 24 -4.33 -18.18 -8.81
C GLY A 24 -5.01 -19.25 -7.95
N CYS A 25 -6.34 -19.22 -7.99
CA CYS A 25 -7.33 -20.23 -7.53
C CYS A 25 -7.67 -20.31 -6.03
N SER A 26 -8.63 -19.46 -5.65
CA SER A 26 -9.86 -19.73 -4.87
C SER A 26 -10.10 -21.11 -4.23
N GLY A 27 -10.44 -21.09 -2.93
CA GLY A 27 -11.22 -22.11 -2.20
C GLY A 27 -11.39 -21.77 -0.70
N PRO A 28 -12.62 -21.75 -0.14
CA PRO A 28 -12.93 -21.05 1.11
C PRO A 28 -12.53 -21.81 2.39
N SER A 29 -11.92 -21.09 3.34
CA SER A 29 -11.70 -21.55 4.71
C SER A 29 -12.97 -21.37 5.54
N SER A 30 -13.52 -22.47 6.03
CA SER A 30 -14.46 -22.46 7.16
C SER A 30 -13.68 -22.19 8.45
N MET A 31 -14.04 -21.13 9.16
CA MET A 31 -13.58 -20.91 10.54
C MET A 31 -14.80 -20.80 11.46
N SER A 32 -14.93 -21.82 12.30
CA SER A 32 -15.87 -21.87 13.41
C SER A 32 -15.50 -20.86 14.50
N SER A 33 -16.53 -20.17 14.99
CA SER A 33 -16.56 -19.38 16.19
C SER A 33 -16.27 -20.22 17.45
N SER A 34 -15.41 -19.71 18.33
CA SER A 34 -15.41 -20.11 19.74
C SER A 34 -15.36 -18.86 20.63
N SER A 35 -16.47 -18.68 21.35
CA SER A 35 -16.69 -17.71 22.41
C SER A 35 -15.92 -18.12 23.67
N GLY A 36 -15.37 -17.15 24.40
CA GLY A 36 -14.77 -17.37 25.71
C GLY A 36 -14.71 -16.08 26.51
N SER A 37 -15.70 -15.89 27.39
CA SER A 37 -15.76 -14.81 28.37
C SER A 37 -14.95 -15.17 29.62
N SER A 38 -14.22 -14.22 30.22
CA SER A 38 -14.15 -14.09 31.69
C SER A 38 -13.55 -12.75 32.13
N SER A 39 -14.05 -12.30 33.28
CA SER A 39 -13.89 -11.01 33.96
C SER A 39 -12.68 -10.99 34.90
N GLY A 40 -12.12 -9.80 35.17
CA GLY A 40 -11.11 -9.59 36.22
C GLY A 40 -10.80 -8.10 36.46
N SER A 41 -10.79 -7.68 37.72
CA SER A 41 -10.99 -6.31 38.22
C SER A 41 -9.69 -5.50 38.51
N MET A 42 -9.81 -4.17 38.33
CA MET A 42 -9.18 -2.99 38.98
C MET A 42 -7.77 -2.98 39.63
N GLY A 43 -7.01 -1.92 39.30
CA GLY A 43 -6.49 -0.95 40.30
C GLY A 43 -4.99 -0.62 40.29
N GLY A 44 -4.63 0.68 40.15
CA GLY A 44 -3.49 1.26 40.91
C GLY A 44 -2.34 2.00 40.18
N THR A 45 -2.50 3.33 40.03
CA THR A 45 -1.53 4.44 40.22
C THR A 45 -0.14 4.51 39.54
N ALA A 46 -0.02 5.54 38.69
CA ALA A 46 1.06 6.50 38.44
C ALA A 46 2.48 6.31 39.02
N GLY A 47 3.47 6.48 38.13
CA GLY A 47 4.86 6.80 38.46
C GLY A 47 5.68 7.11 37.20
N SER A 48 5.90 8.40 36.94
CA SER A 48 6.65 8.93 35.80
C SER A 48 8.16 8.71 35.98
N ALA A 49 8.83 8.22 34.94
CA ALA A 49 10.27 8.41 34.75
C ALA A 49 10.56 8.41 33.25
N GLY A 50 10.78 9.61 32.69
CA GLY A 50 11.25 9.79 31.33
C GLY A 50 12.60 9.12 31.15
N SER A 51 12.67 8.19 30.21
CA SER A 51 13.91 7.63 29.69
C SER A 51 13.99 7.96 28.21
N ALA A 52 15.16 8.44 27.80
CA ALA A 52 15.46 8.92 26.46
C ALA A 52 15.06 7.87 25.40
N GLY A 53 14.08 8.24 24.55
CA GLY A 53 13.50 7.35 23.55
C GLY A 53 14.52 6.87 22.53
N SER A 54 15.04 5.67 22.76
CA SER A 54 15.18 4.72 21.66
C SER A 54 13.75 4.42 21.18
N ALA A 55 13.48 4.61 19.89
CA ALA A 55 12.20 4.18 19.32
C ALA A 55 12.10 2.66 19.51
N SER A 56 11.34 2.23 20.52
CA SER A 56 10.98 0.84 20.74
C SER A 56 10.10 0.42 19.57
N THR A 57 10.54 -0.58 18.81
CA THR A 57 9.72 -1.21 17.76
C THR A 57 8.70 -2.19 18.34
N GLU A 58 8.50 -2.17 19.67
CA GLU A 58 7.54 -3.05 20.33
C GLU A 58 6.13 -2.79 19.80
N GLY A 59 5.47 -3.86 19.38
CA GLY A 59 4.11 -3.81 18.84
C GLY A 59 4.00 -3.39 17.37
N TRP A 60 5.10 -3.07 16.69
CA TRP A 60 5.04 -2.72 15.27
C TRP A 60 4.56 -3.89 14.42
N LYS A 61 3.84 -3.58 13.34
CA LYS A 61 3.31 -4.57 12.40
C LYS A 61 3.64 -4.20 10.97
N ALA A 62 3.89 -5.18 10.11
CA ALA A 62 4.04 -4.99 8.69
C ALA A 62 2.92 -5.71 7.93
N GLY A 63 2.34 -5.01 6.96
CA GLY A 63 1.29 -5.53 6.09
C GLY A 63 1.70 -5.48 4.62
N LEU A 64 1.24 -6.46 3.85
CA LEU A 64 1.43 -6.55 2.41
C LEU A 64 0.11 -6.93 1.77
N ALA A 65 -0.26 -6.26 0.68
CA ALA A 65 -1.41 -6.62 -0.12
C ALA A 65 -1.13 -6.46 -1.60
N VAL A 66 -1.79 -7.29 -2.40
CA VAL A 66 -1.88 -7.16 -3.84
C VAL A 66 -3.36 -7.11 -4.20
N VAL A 67 -3.75 -6.16 -5.05
CA VAL A 67 -5.09 -6.03 -5.62
C VAL A 67 -4.93 -6.01 -7.13
N SER A 68 -5.73 -6.80 -7.84
CA SER A 68 -5.71 -6.86 -9.30
C SER A 68 -7.10 -6.59 -9.84
N GLU A 69 -7.16 -5.77 -10.87
CA GLU A 69 -8.36 -5.49 -11.66
C GLU A 69 -8.07 -5.87 -13.11
N SER A 70 -9.09 -6.34 -13.82
CA SER A 70 -8.95 -6.68 -15.21
C SER A 70 -10.22 -6.41 -16.00
N GLU A 71 -10.02 -5.97 -17.23
CA GLU A 71 -11.10 -5.75 -18.19
C GLU A 71 -10.80 -6.53 -19.46
N ALA A 72 -11.75 -7.37 -19.88
CA ALA A 72 -11.65 -8.15 -21.10
C ALA A 72 -12.39 -7.45 -22.25
N GLY A 73 -11.78 -7.44 -23.43
CA GLY A 73 -12.35 -7.00 -24.69
C GLY A 73 -12.14 -8.03 -25.80
N ASP A 74 -12.64 -7.72 -26.99
CA ASP A 74 -12.68 -8.66 -28.11
C ASP A 74 -11.29 -9.08 -28.63
N ALA A 75 -10.29 -8.22 -28.46
CA ALA A 75 -8.92 -8.43 -28.95
C ALA A 75 -7.90 -8.73 -27.83
N GLY A 76 -8.39 -9.03 -26.62
CA GLY A 76 -7.55 -9.12 -25.42
C GLY A 76 -8.09 -8.23 -24.31
N GLY A 77 -7.29 -7.95 -23.28
CA GLY A 77 -7.73 -7.22 -22.11
C GLY A 77 -6.61 -6.47 -21.40
N GLU A 78 -6.99 -5.60 -20.50
CA GLU A 78 -6.07 -4.91 -19.59
C GLU A 78 -6.09 -5.60 -18.23
N VAL A 79 -4.92 -5.68 -17.60
CA VAL A 79 -4.77 -6.10 -16.21
C VAL A 79 -3.92 -5.07 -15.50
N SER A 80 -4.46 -4.55 -14.40
CA SER A 80 -3.78 -3.62 -13.50
C SER A 80 -3.61 -4.29 -12.16
N THR A 81 -2.40 -4.26 -11.61
CA THR A 81 -2.05 -4.90 -10.33
C THR A 81 -1.31 -3.94 -9.44
N ILE A 82 -1.91 -3.64 -8.30
CA ILE A 82 -1.39 -2.74 -7.28
C ILE A 82 -0.80 -3.59 -6.16
N ALA A 83 0.46 -3.34 -5.82
CA ALA A 83 1.09 -3.87 -4.62
C ALA A 83 1.23 -2.74 -3.59
N ALA A 84 0.83 -3.02 -2.34
CA ALA A 84 0.95 -2.10 -1.22
C ALA A 84 1.68 -2.77 -0.05
N ALA A 85 2.61 -2.05 0.55
CA ALA A 85 3.31 -2.42 1.76
C ALA A 85 3.14 -1.32 2.81
N VAL A 86 2.77 -1.71 4.03
CA VAL A 86 2.55 -0.77 5.14
C VAL A 86 3.34 -1.19 6.36
N LEU A 87 3.84 -0.20 7.09
CA LEU A 87 4.38 -0.35 8.43
C LEU A 87 3.43 0.37 9.39
N LEU A 88 3.01 -0.32 10.45
CA LEU A 88 2.13 0.20 11.47
C LEU A 88 2.83 0.23 12.83
N ASP A 89 2.47 1.20 13.65
CA ASP A 89 2.85 1.23 15.07
C ASP A 89 2.02 0.25 15.92
N GLY A 90 2.28 0.22 17.23
CA GLY A 90 1.56 -0.62 18.19
C GLY A 90 0.07 -0.31 18.31
N GLU A 91 -0.37 0.87 17.88
CA GLU A 91 -1.77 1.30 17.88
C GLU A 91 -2.47 1.00 16.54
N GLY A 92 -1.73 0.48 15.54
CA GLY A 92 -2.24 0.19 14.21
C GLY A 92 -2.31 1.43 13.30
N ARG A 93 -1.54 2.47 13.59
CA ARG A 93 -1.43 3.70 12.80
C ARG A 93 -0.29 3.57 11.81
N ILE A 94 -0.46 4.12 10.60
CA ILE A 94 0.55 4.02 9.54
C ILE A 94 1.79 4.84 9.91
N LEU A 95 2.94 4.19 9.94
CA LEU A 95 4.26 4.81 10.04
C LEU A 95 4.89 5.02 8.68
N HIS A 96 4.63 4.13 7.74
CA HIS A 96 5.17 4.20 6.38
C HIS A 96 4.32 3.37 5.43
N THR A 97 4.26 3.80 4.17
CA THR A 97 3.57 3.08 3.10
C THR A 97 4.40 3.13 1.83
N VAL A 98 4.40 2.03 1.07
CA VAL A 98 4.92 1.99 -0.31
C VAL A 98 3.85 1.36 -1.17
N VAL A 99 3.57 1.98 -2.31
CA VAL A 99 2.72 1.41 -3.36
C VAL A 99 3.47 1.38 -4.69
N ASP A 100 3.20 0.35 -5.48
CA ASP A 100 3.66 0.22 -6.86
C ASP A 100 2.57 -0.45 -7.69
N GLU A 101 2.58 -0.21 -9.00
CA GLU A 101 1.54 -0.69 -9.89
C GLU A 101 2.13 -1.23 -11.19
N LEU A 102 1.63 -2.37 -11.63
CA LEU A 102 1.85 -2.92 -12.95
C LEU A 102 0.56 -2.75 -13.76
N GLU A 103 0.65 -2.06 -14.88
CA GLU A 103 -0.40 -2.01 -15.91
C GLU A 103 0.10 -2.79 -17.13
N THR A 104 -0.67 -3.77 -17.59
CA THR A 104 -0.29 -4.63 -18.71
C THR A 104 -1.48 -4.94 -19.62
N GLN A 105 -1.22 -5.02 -20.92
CA GLN A 105 -2.24 -5.35 -21.92
C GLN A 105 -1.98 -6.75 -22.49
N VAL A 106 -2.92 -7.66 -22.22
CA VAL A 106 -2.94 -9.01 -22.78
C VAL A 106 -3.60 -8.96 -24.14
N SER A 107 -2.96 -9.52 -25.17
CA SER A 107 -3.52 -9.59 -26.52
C SER A 107 -4.06 -11.00 -26.79
N ALA A 108 -5.21 -11.10 -27.48
CA ALA A 108 -5.78 -12.37 -27.91
C ALA A 108 -5.81 -12.44 -29.45
N ALA A 109 -5.10 -13.41 -30.03
CA ALA A 109 -5.04 -13.63 -31.47
C ALA A 109 -4.93 -15.12 -31.81
N GLU A 110 -5.69 -15.55 -32.82
CA GLU A 110 -5.61 -16.91 -33.40
C GLU A 110 -5.69 -18.06 -32.37
N GLY A 111 -6.53 -17.89 -31.34
CA GLY A 111 -6.70 -18.89 -30.28
C GLY A 111 -5.58 -18.93 -29.24
N SER A 112 -4.73 -17.91 -29.20
CA SER A 112 -3.65 -17.75 -28.23
C SER A 112 -3.75 -16.41 -27.47
N LEU A 113 -3.20 -16.38 -26.26
CA LEU A 113 -3.02 -15.18 -25.45
C LEU A 113 -1.54 -14.82 -25.40
N THR A 114 -1.22 -13.55 -25.59
CA THR A 114 0.15 -13.01 -25.54
C THR A 114 0.25 -11.92 -24.50
N LEU A 115 1.26 -12.00 -23.65
CA LEU A 115 1.66 -10.93 -22.72
C LEU A 115 2.68 -10.02 -23.40
N PRO A 116 2.77 -8.74 -23.02
CA PRO A 116 3.81 -7.86 -23.52
C PRO A 116 5.17 -8.24 -22.92
N ASP A 117 6.25 -7.91 -23.64
CA ASP A 117 7.62 -8.19 -23.20
C ASP A 117 8.03 -7.34 -21.98
N ASP A 118 7.51 -6.11 -21.89
CA ASP A 118 7.75 -5.22 -20.76
C ASP A 118 6.66 -5.38 -19.70
N LEU A 119 7.01 -6.05 -18.59
CA LEU A 119 6.17 -6.21 -17.40
C LEU A 119 6.71 -5.42 -16.20
N ARG A 120 7.46 -4.34 -16.45
CA ARG A 120 7.95 -3.46 -15.38
C ARG A 120 6.80 -2.67 -14.76
N THR A 121 6.88 -2.49 -13.45
CA THR A 121 5.95 -1.63 -12.70
C THR A 121 6.21 -0.14 -12.97
N LYS A 122 5.28 0.73 -12.59
CA LYS A 122 5.39 2.18 -12.75
C LYS A 122 6.64 2.74 -12.06
N ARG A 123 7.00 2.28 -10.85
CA ARG A 123 8.27 2.71 -10.23
C ARG A 123 9.50 2.24 -10.99
N GLN A 124 9.47 1.03 -11.56
CA GLN A 124 10.59 0.50 -12.33
C GLN A 124 10.78 1.21 -13.68
N LYS A 125 9.68 1.63 -14.30
CA LYS A 125 9.69 2.47 -15.51
C LYS A 125 10.26 3.86 -15.21
N GLY A 126 9.89 4.43 -14.05
CA GLY A 126 10.32 5.76 -13.63
C GLY A 126 9.97 6.84 -14.65
N ASP A 127 10.55 8.03 -14.52
CA ASP A 127 10.21 9.16 -15.38
C ASP A 127 10.69 8.99 -16.83
N GLY A 128 11.66 8.11 -17.08
CA GLY A 128 12.19 7.85 -18.42
C GLY A 128 11.21 7.10 -19.31
N ASP A 129 10.62 6.02 -18.78
CA ASP A 129 9.68 5.16 -19.51
C ASP A 129 8.22 5.39 -19.13
N TYR A 130 7.95 6.23 -18.13
CA TYR A 130 6.61 6.67 -17.71
C TYR A 130 6.62 8.18 -17.34
N PRO A 131 6.73 9.09 -18.31
CA PRO A 131 6.97 10.53 -18.11
C PRO A 131 5.70 11.28 -17.67
N LEU A 132 5.03 10.83 -16.60
CA LEU A 132 3.80 11.46 -16.10
C LEU A 132 4.01 12.94 -15.72
N ALA A 133 5.21 13.31 -15.26
CA ALA A 133 5.55 14.67 -14.91
C ALA A 133 5.32 15.67 -16.06
N ALA A 134 5.51 15.24 -17.32
CA ALA A 134 5.36 16.10 -18.49
C ALA A 134 3.90 16.43 -18.81
N VAL A 135 2.94 15.61 -18.35
CA VAL A 135 1.51 15.75 -18.63
C VAL A 135 0.68 16.01 -17.38
N SER A 136 1.24 15.81 -16.19
CA SER A 136 0.59 16.11 -14.91
C SER A 136 0.55 17.62 -14.67
N GLU A 137 -0.61 18.11 -14.24
CA GLU A 137 -0.83 19.54 -13.93
C GLU A 137 0.08 20.05 -12.80
N ILE A 138 0.54 19.15 -11.91
CA ILE A 138 1.45 19.49 -10.81
C ILE A 138 2.92 19.24 -11.14
N GLY A 139 3.25 18.81 -12.37
CA GLY A 139 4.61 18.62 -12.84
C GLY A 139 5.39 17.49 -12.14
N LYS A 140 4.70 16.54 -11.50
CA LYS A 140 5.31 15.45 -10.72
C LYS A 140 5.16 14.10 -11.40
N GLY A 141 6.20 13.29 -11.31
CA GLY A 141 6.18 11.90 -11.78
C GLY A 141 5.21 11.04 -10.97
N TRP A 142 4.89 9.85 -11.47
CA TRP A 142 3.96 8.94 -10.79
C TRP A 142 4.47 8.56 -9.40
N ALA A 143 5.77 8.25 -9.27
CA ALA A 143 6.37 7.85 -8.00
C ALA A 143 6.30 8.97 -6.95
N ASP A 144 6.55 10.23 -7.34
CA ASP A 144 6.45 11.39 -6.44
C ASP A 144 5.02 11.60 -5.93
N GLN A 145 4.02 11.37 -6.80
CA GLN A 145 2.61 11.48 -6.42
C GLN A 145 2.19 10.33 -5.51
N ALA A 146 2.63 9.11 -5.79
CA ALA A 146 2.42 7.95 -4.92
C ALA A 146 3.07 8.14 -3.53
N ASP A 147 4.27 8.75 -3.48
CA ASP A 147 4.95 9.09 -2.22
C ASP A 147 4.24 10.22 -1.47
N ALA A 148 3.65 11.18 -2.18
CA ALA A 148 2.81 12.21 -1.57
C ALA A 148 1.54 11.63 -0.94
N LEU A 149 0.89 10.65 -1.60
CA LEU A 149 -0.18 9.87 -1.00
C LEU A 149 0.32 9.16 0.26
N ALA A 150 1.38 8.36 0.17
CA ALA A 150 1.92 7.61 1.32
C ALA A 150 2.20 8.50 2.53
N LYS A 151 2.78 9.69 2.30
CA LYS A 151 3.04 10.67 3.35
C LYS A 151 1.77 11.25 3.97
N HIS A 152 0.74 11.52 3.18
CA HIS A 152 -0.54 12.01 3.68
C HIS A 152 -1.21 10.98 4.62
N LEU A 153 -0.97 9.68 4.43
CA LEU A 153 -1.53 8.62 5.26
C LEU A 153 -0.79 8.39 6.58
N GLU A 154 0.36 9.02 6.80
CA GLU A 154 1.11 8.86 8.04
C GLU A 154 0.25 9.27 9.25
N GLY A 155 0.18 8.37 10.24
CA GLY A 155 -0.65 8.53 11.42
C GLY A 155 -2.14 8.20 11.23
N MET A 156 -2.58 7.79 10.04
CA MET A 156 -3.95 7.28 9.83
C MET A 156 -4.08 5.79 10.18
N THR A 157 -5.28 5.37 10.52
CA THR A 157 -5.69 3.97 10.67
C THR A 157 -6.26 3.40 9.36
N ALA A 158 -6.37 2.07 9.27
CA ALA A 158 -6.95 1.40 8.10
C ALA A 158 -8.36 1.90 7.73
N SER A 159 -9.18 2.23 8.73
CA SER A 159 -10.55 2.72 8.53
C SER A 159 -10.57 4.16 8.02
N GLU A 160 -9.65 5.00 8.48
CA GLU A 160 -9.51 6.38 7.99
C GLU A 160 -9.01 6.38 6.54
N VAL A 161 -8.04 5.52 6.20
CA VAL A 161 -7.61 5.34 4.81
C VAL A 161 -8.78 4.90 3.94
N ALA A 162 -9.52 3.86 4.33
CA ALA A 162 -10.67 3.37 3.56
C ALA A 162 -11.79 4.43 3.42
N ALA A 163 -11.86 5.41 4.32
CA ALA A 163 -12.84 6.49 4.29
C ALA A 163 -12.37 7.72 3.50
N LEU A 164 -11.16 7.71 2.91
CA LEU A 164 -10.70 8.78 2.04
C LEU A 164 -11.65 8.95 0.87
N LYS A 165 -12.17 10.17 0.75
CA LYS A 165 -13.10 10.56 -0.30
C LYS A 165 -12.34 10.75 -1.61
N THR A 166 -12.96 10.26 -2.67
CA THR A 166 -12.52 10.48 -4.04
C THR A 166 -13.59 11.22 -4.83
N ASP A 167 -13.20 11.89 -5.91
CA ASP A 167 -14.12 12.37 -6.93
C ASP A 167 -14.63 11.21 -7.81
N ASP A 168 -15.46 11.54 -8.81
CA ASP A 168 -16.03 10.57 -9.75
C ASP A 168 -14.96 9.93 -10.65
N GLU A 169 -13.79 10.55 -10.78
CA GLU A 169 -12.64 10.02 -11.52
C GLU A 169 -11.74 9.14 -10.67
N GLY A 170 -11.98 9.02 -9.36
CA GLY A 170 -11.18 8.23 -8.42
C GLY A 170 -9.96 8.98 -7.85
N ARG A 171 -9.82 10.28 -8.09
CA ARG A 171 -8.76 11.14 -7.52
C ARG A 171 -9.14 11.58 -6.13
N ALA A 172 -8.17 12.02 -5.33
CA ALA A 172 -8.44 12.54 -3.99
C ALA A 172 -9.44 13.72 -4.03
N ALA A 173 -10.39 13.77 -3.09
CA ALA A 173 -11.25 14.95 -2.92
C ALA A 173 -10.67 15.96 -1.90
N ASP A 174 -9.71 15.53 -1.09
CA ASP A 174 -9.01 16.38 -0.13
C ASP A 174 -8.05 17.33 -0.88
N PRO A 175 -8.19 18.66 -0.74
CA PRO A 175 -7.34 19.63 -1.45
C PRO A 175 -5.86 19.55 -1.06
N ASP A 176 -5.54 19.20 0.18
CA ASP A 176 -4.15 19.08 0.65
C ASP A 176 -3.48 17.84 0.04
N LEU A 177 -4.23 16.76 -0.12
CA LEU A 177 -3.76 15.57 -0.85
C LEU A 177 -3.65 15.85 -2.36
N LEU A 178 -4.66 16.50 -2.95
CA LEU A 178 -4.68 16.87 -4.38
C LEU A 178 -3.49 17.73 -4.79
N ALA A 179 -3.04 18.65 -3.92
CA ALA A 179 -1.85 19.47 -4.17
C ALA A 179 -0.57 18.63 -4.35
N GLY A 180 -0.55 17.42 -3.80
CA GLY A 180 0.56 16.48 -3.89
C GLY A 180 0.35 15.33 -4.88
N CYS A 181 -0.90 14.93 -5.11
CA CYS A 181 -1.29 13.69 -5.76
C CYS A 181 -2.57 13.90 -6.59
N THR A 182 -2.41 13.91 -7.92
CA THR A 182 -3.49 14.08 -8.90
C THR A 182 -3.86 12.78 -9.64
N ILE A 183 -3.09 11.71 -9.41
CA ILE A 183 -3.42 10.37 -9.92
C ILE A 183 -4.65 9.81 -9.21
N ARG A 184 -5.29 8.82 -9.84
CA ARG A 184 -6.33 8.02 -9.17
C ARG A 184 -5.76 7.36 -7.92
N ILE A 185 -6.51 7.38 -6.83
CA ILE A 185 -6.07 6.82 -5.54
C ILE A 185 -7.02 5.77 -5.00
N ASP A 186 -8.17 5.55 -5.60
CA ASP A 186 -9.17 4.58 -5.15
C ASP A 186 -8.60 3.15 -5.05
N GLY A 187 -7.92 2.68 -6.09
CA GLY A 187 -7.23 1.38 -6.06
C GLY A 187 -6.11 1.32 -5.03
N TYR A 188 -5.30 2.38 -4.91
CA TYR A 188 -4.21 2.44 -3.93
C TYR A 188 -4.74 2.47 -2.49
N ARG A 189 -5.79 3.26 -2.23
CA ARG A 189 -6.50 3.33 -0.95
C ARG A 189 -6.96 1.95 -0.51
N ASP A 190 -7.57 1.20 -1.43
CA ASP A 190 -8.13 -0.11 -1.13
C ASP A 190 -7.03 -1.15 -0.87
N ALA A 191 -5.96 -1.14 -1.66
CA ALA A 191 -4.79 -1.97 -1.46
C ALA A 191 -4.07 -1.66 -0.13
N ILE A 192 -3.88 -0.39 0.21
CA ILE A 192 -3.26 0.04 1.47
C ILE A 192 -4.13 -0.36 2.65
N ALA A 193 -5.44 -0.10 2.59
CA ALA A 193 -6.38 -0.50 3.65
C ALA A 193 -6.40 -2.03 3.85
N LYS A 194 -6.30 -2.81 2.76
CA LYS A 194 -6.12 -4.26 2.80
C LYS A 194 -4.80 -4.65 3.48
N ALA A 195 -3.69 -4.02 3.10
CA ALA A 195 -2.39 -4.27 3.72
C ALA A 195 -2.41 -3.99 5.22
N CYS A 196 -3.06 -2.90 5.67
CA CYS A 196 -3.21 -2.60 7.09
C CYS A 196 -3.99 -3.68 7.85
N ARG A 197 -5.06 -4.22 7.27
CA ARG A 197 -5.86 -5.31 7.87
C ARG A 197 -5.09 -6.63 7.96
N GLU A 198 -4.20 -6.87 7.00
CA GLU A 198 -3.39 -8.10 6.91
C GLU A 198 -2.05 -7.98 7.67
N ALA A 199 -1.81 -6.85 8.34
CA ALA A 199 -0.55 -6.57 9.01
C ALA A 199 -0.27 -7.52 10.18
N LYS A 200 0.95 -8.04 10.22
CA LYS A 200 1.44 -8.98 11.23
C LYS A 200 2.55 -8.35 12.07
N PRO A 201 2.70 -8.69 13.36
CA PRO A 201 3.80 -8.20 14.19
C PRO A 201 5.16 -8.44 13.55
N ILE A 202 6.04 -7.45 13.65
CA ILE A 202 7.45 -7.56 13.28
C ILE A 202 8.31 -7.36 14.52
N GLY A 203 8.88 -8.43 15.05
CA GLY A 203 9.60 -8.43 16.32
C GLY A 203 9.45 -9.74 17.05
#